data_AF-A0A7S1DA27-F1
#
_entry.id   AF-A0A7S1DA27-F1
#
_cell.length_a   1.000
_cell.length_b   1.000
_cell.length_c   1.000
_cell.angle_alpha   90.00
_cell.angle_beta   90.00
_cell.angle_gamma   90.00
#
_symmetry.space_group_name_H-M   'P 1'
#
loop_
_entity.id
_entity.type
_entity.pdbx_description
1 polymer ?
#
loop_
_entity_poly.entity_id
_entity_poly.type
_entity_poly.pdbx_seq_one_letter_code
_entity_poly.pdbx_strand_id
1 'polypeptide(L)'
;SNLYSSQSRLFLLDTSDVFFQDNPFRGLPTDMVDTLMTFQENPIKKIEDDIENKIWQQEKHEVRWIRRLGRKNILIASAVVGGQPAVESYCRAMMEDFEITECQVYGCEQGNHNYLFYSSRLKKASTINQLIMAEQGKSNVNALRVLIKYGGSSLKEIGTINDKNKVVNVDGEISPVVHQYEGDNQLKKIVDRLTVAQEEKWKSAWSQLQNSNNK
;
A
#
# COMPACT_ATOMS: atom_id res chain seq x y z
N SER A 1 2.80 22.54 -14.84
CA SER A 1 3.23 21.52 -15.81
C SER A 1 2.70 20.19 -15.32
N ASN A 2 2.07 19.38 -16.17
CA ASN A 2 1.66 18.03 -15.78
C ASN A 2 2.82 17.09 -16.05
N LEU A 3 3.44 16.57 -14.99
CA LEU A 3 4.55 15.60 -15.07
C LEU A 3 4.12 14.27 -15.71
N TYR A 4 2.83 13.96 -15.65
CA TYR A 4 2.25 12.71 -16.15
C TYR A 4 1.09 12.99 -17.10
N SER A 5 0.86 12.07 -18.04
CA SER A 5 -0.31 12.11 -18.93
C SER A 5 -1.57 11.78 -18.13
N SER A 6 -2.73 12.27 -18.57
CA SER A 6 -4.03 11.87 -17.98
C SER A 6 -4.32 10.37 -18.14
N GLN A 7 -3.60 9.70 -19.05
CA GLN A 7 -3.67 8.26 -19.29
C GLN A 7 -2.62 7.47 -18.49
N SER A 8 -1.77 8.14 -17.71
CA SER A 8 -0.78 7.46 -16.88
C SER A 8 -1.44 6.71 -15.74
N ARG A 9 -0.93 5.51 -15.45
CA ARG A 9 -1.21 4.81 -14.20
C ARG A 9 -0.15 5.24 -13.18
N LEU A 10 -0.61 5.76 -12.05
CA LEU A 10 0.23 6.18 -10.95
C LEU A 10 0.09 5.18 -9.82
N PHE A 11 1.21 4.86 -9.19
CA PHE A 11 1.24 4.01 -8.01
C PHE A 11 2.01 4.74 -6.92
N LEU A 12 1.28 5.17 -5.90
CA LEU A 12 1.84 5.76 -4.68
C LEU A 12 2.15 4.62 -3.72
N LEU A 13 3.37 4.58 -3.21
CA LEU A 13 3.81 3.60 -2.22
C LEU A 13 4.77 4.23 -1.20
N ASP A 14 4.77 3.68 0.01
CA ASP A 14 5.86 3.89 0.97
C ASP A 14 7.16 3.24 0.45
N THR A 15 8.30 3.79 0.85
CA THR A 15 9.61 3.36 0.31
C THR A 15 10.43 2.55 1.31
N SER A 16 10.12 2.60 2.59
CA SER A 16 10.92 2.00 3.67
C SER A 16 10.70 0.50 3.86
N ASP A 17 9.46 0.06 3.65
CA ASP A 17 8.91 -1.23 4.05
C ASP A 17 8.25 -1.96 2.87
N VAL A 18 8.71 -1.64 1.66
CA VAL A 18 8.24 -2.24 0.41
C VAL A 18 9.40 -2.88 -0.34
N PHE A 19 9.15 -4.05 -0.94
CA PHE A 19 10.03 -4.58 -1.97
C PHE A 19 9.23 -5.17 -3.14
N PHE A 20 9.85 -5.14 -4.31
CA PHE A 20 9.28 -5.64 -5.55
C PHE A 20 9.81 -7.04 -5.87
N GLN A 21 8.91 -7.94 -6.22
CA GLN A 21 9.26 -9.27 -6.77
C GLN A 21 8.98 -9.36 -8.26
N ASP A 22 8.15 -8.47 -8.81
CA ASP A 22 7.80 -8.39 -10.24
C ASP A 22 7.30 -6.97 -10.60
N ASN A 23 6.86 -6.76 -11.84
CA ASN A 23 6.24 -5.53 -12.32
C ASN A 23 5.04 -5.13 -11.43
N PRO A 24 5.09 -3.96 -10.77
CA PRO A 24 4.05 -3.55 -9.82
C PRO A 24 2.68 -3.29 -10.46
N PHE A 25 2.60 -3.17 -11.80
CA PHE A 25 1.34 -3.01 -12.53
C PHE A 25 0.79 -4.32 -13.11
N ARG A 26 1.43 -5.45 -12.81
CA ARG A 26 0.99 -6.77 -13.29
C ARG A 26 -0.38 -7.11 -12.72
N GLY A 27 -1.29 -7.55 -13.58
CA GLY A 27 -2.66 -7.94 -13.18
C GLY A 27 -3.61 -6.78 -12.93
N LEU A 28 -3.15 -5.52 -13.04
CA LEU A 28 -4.02 -4.35 -12.94
C LEU A 28 -4.75 -4.07 -14.26
N PRO A 29 -5.94 -3.46 -14.21
CA PRO A 29 -6.61 -2.94 -15.41
C PRO A 29 -5.68 -2.00 -16.21
N THR A 30 -5.81 -2.06 -17.54
CA THR A 30 -5.08 -1.15 -18.43
C THR A 30 -5.71 0.23 -18.46
N ASP A 31 -7.04 0.29 -18.42
CA ASP A 31 -7.79 1.54 -18.27
C ASP A 31 -8.13 1.74 -16.79
N MET A 32 -7.56 2.80 -16.21
CA MET A 32 -7.79 3.19 -14.82
C MET A 32 -8.02 4.69 -14.69
N VAL A 33 -8.31 5.41 -15.78
CA VAL A 33 -8.28 6.90 -15.83
C VAL A 33 -9.07 7.52 -14.66
N ASP A 34 -10.26 6.99 -14.37
CA ASP A 34 -11.17 7.43 -13.31
C ASP A 34 -11.29 6.43 -12.15
N THR A 35 -10.33 5.49 -12.08
CA THR A 35 -10.29 4.42 -11.08
C THR A 35 -9.21 4.69 -10.04
N LEU A 36 -9.59 4.54 -8.77
CA LEU A 36 -8.69 4.47 -7.64
C LEU A 36 -8.82 3.12 -6.96
N MET A 37 -7.71 2.40 -6.83
CA MET A 37 -7.62 1.14 -6.12
C MET A 37 -6.81 1.31 -4.84
N THR A 38 -7.38 0.87 -3.73
CA THR A 38 -6.75 0.80 -2.40
C THR A 38 -6.57 -0.65 -1.99
N PHE A 39 -5.67 -0.90 -1.04
CA PHE A 39 -5.34 -2.26 -0.60
C PHE A 39 -5.72 -2.49 0.84
N GLN A 40 -6.16 -3.70 1.13
CA GLN A 40 -6.61 -4.10 2.45
C GLN A 40 -5.51 -4.85 3.19
N GLU A 41 -5.44 -4.64 4.51
CA GLU A 41 -4.78 -5.55 5.43
C GLU A 41 -5.58 -6.85 5.60
N ASN A 42 -4.97 -7.84 6.26
CA ASN A 42 -5.65 -9.08 6.54
C ASN A 42 -6.88 -8.88 7.45
N PRO A 43 -8.03 -9.51 7.15
CA PRO A 43 -9.29 -9.26 7.85
C PRO A 43 -9.35 -9.80 9.30
N ILE A 44 -8.31 -10.48 9.81
CA ILE A 44 -8.16 -10.87 11.22
C ILE A 44 -8.31 -9.65 12.14
N LYS A 45 -7.91 -8.47 11.69
CA LYS A 45 -8.11 -7.21 12.41
C LYS A 45 -9.08 -6.30 11.69
N LYS A 46 -10.02 -5.73 12.46
CA LYS A 46 -10.86 -4.61 12.03
C LYS A 46 -10.28 -3.30 12.51
N ILE A 47 -10.78 -2.19 11.98
CA ILE A 47 -10.35 -0.85 12.38
C ILE A 47 -10.51 -0.65 13.90
N GLU A 48 -11.58 -1.18 14.51
CA GLU A 48 -11.79 -1.09 15.97
C GLU A 48 -10.90 -2.01 16.80
N ASP A 49 -10.12 -2.90 16.20
CA ASP A 49 -9.22 -3.82 16.92
C ASP A 49 -7.77 -3.37 16.90
N ASP A 50 -7.46 -2.32 16.14
CA ASP A 50 -6.13 -1.77 15.97
C ASP A 50 -6.00 -0.46 16.74
N ILE A 51 -5.12 -0.45 17.74
CA ILE A 51 -4.95 0.67 18.68
C ILE A 51 -4.52 1.93 17.93
N GLU A 52 -3.64 1.80 16.93
CA GLU A 52 -3.19 2.90 16.06
C GLU A 52 -4.39 3.52 15.33
N ASN A 53 -5.37 2.69 14.95
CA ASN A 53 -6.62 3.16 14.35
C ASN A 53 -7.66 3.69 15.34
N LYS A 54 -7.53 3.41 16.64
CA LYS A 54 -8.46 3.96 17.66
C LYS A 54 -8.16 5.41 17.98
N ILE A 55 -6.89 5.81 17.91
CA ILE A 55 -6.47 7.15 18.34
C ILE A 55 -7.06 8.22 17.41
N TRP A 56 -7.05 8.01 16.08
CA TRP A 56 -7.65 8.97 15.14
C TRP A 56 -9.19 9.04 15.25
N GLN A 57 -9.84 7.97 15.70
CA GLN A 57 -11.29 7.96 15.86
C GLN A 57 -11.72 8.98 16.90
N GLN A 58 -10.98 9.15 17.99
CA GLN A 58 -11.50 9.80 19.19
C GLN A 58 -11.48 11.32 19.16
N GLU A 59 -10.69 11.96 18.27
CA GLU A 59 -10.38 13.38 18.47
C GLU A 59 -11.20 14.34 17.59
N LYS A 60 -11.52 14.03 16.32
CA LYS A 60 -12.03 15.09 15.40
C LYS A 60 -13.06 14.69 14.34
N HIS A 61 -13.35 13.40 14.15
CA HIS A 61 -14.48 12.98 13.32
C HIS A 61 -15.74 12.74 14.19
N GLU A 62 -16.93 12.94 13.61
CA GLU A 62 -18.16 12.72 14.36
C GLU A 62 -18.23 11.28 14.91
N VAL A 63 -18.56 11.12 16.19
CA VAL A 63 -18.61 9.83 16.90
C VAL A 63 -19.43 8.74 16.18
N ARG A 64 -20.42 9.13 15.37
CA ARG A 64 -21.21 8.20 14.56
C ARG A 64 -20.38 7.48 13.48
N TRP A 65 -19.34 8.11 12.94
CA TRP A 65 -18.48 7.50 11.94
C TRP A 65 -17.54 6.49 12.57
N ILE A 66 -16.98 6.80 13.75
CA ILE A 66 -16.16 5.89 14.56
C ILE A 66 -16.81 4.50 14.67
N ARG A 67 -18.05 4.46 15.17
CA ARG A 67 -18.77 3.19 15.37
C ARG A 67 -19.12 2.48 14.05
N ARG A 68 -19.38 3.23 12.97
CA ARG A 68 -19.71 2.66 11.66
C ARG A 68 -18.48 2.08 10.96
N LEU A 69 -17.33 2.71 11.13
CA LEU A 69 -16.07 2.32 10.51
C LEU A 69 -15.35 1.23 11.30
N GLY A 70 -15.52 1.18 12.62
CA GLY A 70 -14.86 0.21 13.48
C GLY A 70 -14.88 -1.24 12.97
N ARG A 71 -16.03 -1.69 12.45
CA ARG A 71 -16.22 -3.07 11.94
C ARG A 71 -15.69 -3.32 10.52
N LYS A 72 -15.17 -2.30 9.84
CA LYS A 72 -14.60 -2.42 8.50
C LYS A 72 -13.20 -3.02 8.57
N ASN A 73 -12.75 -3.53 7.42
CA ASN A 73 -11.37 -3.96 7.29
C ASN A 73 -10.46 -2.74 7.25
N ILE A 74 -9.20 -2.91 7.65
CA ILE A 74 -8.21 -1.84 7.59
C ILE A 74 -7.71 -1.74 6.15
N LEU A 75 -7.74 -0.54 5.58
CA LEU A 75 -7.07 -0.21 4.33
C LEU A 75 -5.71 0.43 4.62
N ILE A 76 -4.70 0.16 3.77
CA ILE A 76 -3.37 0.75 3.89
C ILE A 76 -3.31 2.06 3.10
N ALA A 77 -3.02 3.17 3.80
CA ALA A 77 -2.87 4.47 3.16
C ALA A 77 -1.56 4.60 2.36
N SER A 78 -0.58 3.78 2.71
CA SER A 78 0.77 3.72 2.15
C SER A 78 0.85 3.03 0.79
N ALA A 79 -0.27 2.57 0.22
CA ALA A 79 -0.30 2.02 -1.13
C ALA A 79 -1.62 2.36 -1.82
N VAL A 80 -1.56 3.07 -2.94
CA VAL A 80 -2.73 3.43 -3.76
C VAL A 80 -2.32 3.45 -5.22
N VAL A 81 -3.10 2.79 -6.08
CA VAL A 81 -2.86 2.78 -7.53
C VAL A 81 -4.09 3.26 -8.28
N GLY A 82 -3.90 4.03 -9.34
CA GLY A 82 -5.01 4.55 -10.13
C GLY A 82 -4.58 5.32 -11.35
N GLY A 83 -5.54 5.83 -12.11
CA GLY A 83 -5.28 6.81 -13.14
C GLY A 83 -4.77 8.12 -12.56
N GLN A 84 -3.96 8.85 -13.31
CA GLN A 84 -3.42 10.13 -12.89
C GLN A 84 -4.48 11.09 -12.33
N PRO A 85 -5.64 11.33 -12.98
CA PRO A 85 -6.63 12.25 -12.44
C PRO A 85 -7.33 11.72 -11.18
N ALA A 86 -7.52 10.40 -11.06
CA ALA A 86 -8.08 9.79 -9.86
C ALA A 86 -7.12 9.91 -8.66
N VAL A 87 -5.83 9.63 -8.86
CA VAL A 87 -4.79 9.72 -7.82
C VAL A 87 -4.59 11.16 -7.36
N GLU A 88 -4.59 12.15 -8.26
CA GLU A 88 -4.53 13.55 -7.85
C GLU A 88 -5.71 13.99 -7.00
N SER A 89 -6.93 13.57 -7.37
CA SER A 89 -8.13 13.85 -6.56
C SER A 89 -8.07 13.18 -5.20
N TYR A 90 -7.55 11.96 -5.12
CA TYR A 90 -7.27 11.30 -3.85
C TYR A 90 -6.30 12.12 -2.99
N CYS A 91 -5.18 12.58 -3.56
CA CYS A 91 -4.22 13.41 -2.82
C CYS A 91 -4.86 14.72 -2.31
N ARG A 92 -5.67 15.41 -3.13
CA ARG A 92 -6.39 16.62 -2.69
C ARG A 92 -7.35 16.31 -1.55
N ALA A 93 -8.11 15.21 -1.64
CA ALA A 93 -9.03 14.81 -0.59
C ALA A 93 -8.32 14.44 0.72
N MET A 94 -7.18 13.75 0.65
CA MET A 94 -6.34 13.46 1.83
C MET A 94 -5.83 14.75 2.47
N MET A 95 -5.33 15.70 1.67
CA MET A 95 -4.85 16.99 2.16
C MET A 95 -5.98 17.81 2.81
N GLU A 96 -7.14 17.89 2.18
CA GLU A 96 -8.32 18.57 2.75
C GLU A 96 -8.75 17.94 4.09
N ASP A 97 -8.76 16.61 4.19
CA ASP A 97 -9.12 15.92 5.44
C ASP A 97 -8.05 16.14 6.52
N PHE A 98 -6.77 16.21 6.15
CA PHE A 98 -5.68 16.60 7.06
C PHE A 98 -5.79 18.06 7.53
N GLU A 99 -6.21 18.99 6.67
CA GLU A 99 -6.44 20.39 7.07
C GLU A 99 -7.63 20.53 8.03
N ILE A 100 -8.71 19.79 7.78
CA ILE A 100 -9.90 19.79 8.65
C ILE A 100 -9.60 19.17 10.01
N THR A 101 -8.88 18.05 10.00
CA THR A 101 -8.57 17.31 11.23
C THR A 101 -7.34 17.86 11.93
N GLU A 102 -6.42 18.55 11.26
CA GLU A 102 -5.11 18.93 11.83
C GLU A 102 -4.46 17.77 12.63
N CYS A 103 -4.66 16.53 12.16
CA CYS A 103 -4.28 15.33 12.89
C CYS A 103 -2.76 15.17 12.80
N GLN A 104 -2.09 15.21 13.95
CA GLN A 104 -0.62 15.16 14.05
C GLN A 104 -0.10 13.90 14.74
N VAL A 105 -0.99 12.98 15.12
CA VAL A 105 -0.61 11.72 15.76
C VAL A 105 -0.16 10.69 14.72
N TYR A 106 0.65 9.72 15.15
CA TYR A 106 1.03 8.61 14.30
C TYR A 106 -0.21 7.80 13.87
N GLY A 107 -0.32 7.46 12.58
CA GLY A 107 -1.44 6.67 12.03
C GLY A 107 -2.64 7.49 11.53
N CYS A 108 -2.56 8.83 11.57
CA CYS A 108 -3.62 9.71 11.06
C CYS A 108 -3.89 9.48 9.57
N GLU A 109 -2.84 9.27 8.77
CA GLU A 109 -2.96 9.01 7.33
C GLU A 109 -3.80 7.77 7.06
N GLN A 110 -3.60 6.71 7.83
CA GLN A 110 -4.41 5.50 7.73
C GLN A 110 -5.87 5.77 8.14
N GLY A 111 -6.09 6.54 9.20
CA GLY A 111 -7.43 6.93 9.63
C GLY A 111 -8.21 7.73 8.59
N ASN A 112 -7.61 8.81 8.10
CA ASN A 112 -8.18 9.68 7.07
C ASN A 112 -8.45 8.88 5.79
N HIS A 113 -7.52 8.03 5.37
CA HIS A 113 -7.69 7.16 4.22
C HIS A 113 -8.90 6.23 4.37
N ASN A 114 -9.03 5.52 5.50
CA ASN A 114 -10.16 4.64 5.78
C ASN A 114 -11.47 5.43 5.85
N TYR A 115 -11.47 6.60 6.50
CA TYR A 115 -12.63 7.49 6.58
C TYR A 115 -13.09 7.95 5.20
N LEU A 116 -12.20 8.51 4.39
CA LEU A 116 -12.51 9.02 3.05
C LEU A 116 -13.06 7.93 2.13
N PHE A 117 -12.48 6.72 2.19
CA PHE A 117 -12.94 5.57 1.42
C PHE A 117 -14.34 5.12 1.85
N TYR A 118 -14.52 4.77 3.14
CA TYR A 118 -15.75 4.15 3.61
C TYR A 118 -16.91 5.13 3.80
N SER A 119 -16.65 6.42 4.01
CA SER A 119 -17.69 7.47 4.02
C SER A 119 -18.16 7.86 2.61
N SER A 120 -17.58 7.25 1.56
CA SER A 120 -17.83 7.58 0.14
C SER A 120 -17.49 9.03 -0.21
N ARG A 121 -16.61 9.69 0.54
CA ARG A 121 -16.12 11.05 0.20
C ARG A 121 -15.26 11.04 -1.05
N LEU A 122 -14.47 9.98 -1.28
CA LEU A 122 -13.70 9.85 -2.52
C LEU A 122 -14.58 9.75 -3.77
N LYS A 123 -15.78 9.17 -3.68
CA LYS A 123 -16.74 9.12 -4.80
C LYS A 123 -17.34 10.49 -5.15
N LYS A 124 -17.18 11.49 -4.27
CA LYS A 124 -17.62 12.86 -4.52
C LYS A 124 -16.55 13.70 -5.23
N ALA A 125 -15.32 13.20 -5.33
CA ALA A 125 -14.30 13.86 -6.12
C ALA A 125 -14.62 13.67 -7.61
N SER A 126 -14.56 14.75 -8.39
CA SER A 126 -15.07 14.81 -9.76
C SER A 126 -14.39 13.86 -10.76
N THR A 127 -13.25 13.26 -10.40
CA THR A 127 -12.45 12.39 -11.28
C THR A 127 -12.34 10.95 -10.79
N ILE A 128 -13.01 10.58 -9.70
CA ILE A 128 -13.02 9.20 -9.19
C ILE A 128 -14.43 8.63 -9.37
N ASN A 129 -14.61 7.86 -10.44
CA ASN A 129 -15.88 7.17 -10.71
C ASN A 129 -15.89 5.75 -10.16
N GLN A 130 -14.71 5.11 -10.07
CA GLN A 130 -14.57 3.74 -9.59
C GLN A 130 -13.60 3.68 -8.40
N LEU A 131 -14.10 3.12 -7.29
CA LEU A 131 -13.30 2.75 -6.13
C LEU A 131 -13.19 1.24 -6.07
N ILE A 132 -11.96 0.72 -6.07
CA ILE A 132 -11.69 -0.70 -5.92
C ILE A 132 -10.97 -0.92 -4.59
N MET A 133 -11.44 -1.88 -3.80
CA MET A 133 -10.74 -2.38 -2.63
C MET A 133 -10.15 -3.74 -3.00
N ALA A 134 -8.83 -3.82 -3.08
CA ALA A 134 -8.12 -5.06 -3.28
C ALA A 134 -7.92 -5.76 -1.92
N GLU A 135 -8.47 -6.96 -1.78
CA GLU A 135 -8.28 -7.77 -0.57
C GLU A 135 -6.81 -8.23 -0.44
N GLN A 136 -6.35 -8.39 0.81
CA GLN A 136 -5.00 -8.86 1.12
C GLN A 136 -4.70 -10.16 0.37
N GLY A 137 -3.60 -10.16 -0.40
CA GLY A 137 -3.14 -11.33 -1.15
C GLY A 137 -3.97 -11.67 -2.39
N LYS A 138 -4.86 -10.78 -2.87
CA LYS A 138 -5.68 -11.00 -4.09
C LYS A 138 -5.36 -10.06 -5.26
N SER A 139 -4.31 -9.26 -5.16
CA SER A 139 -3.95 -8.26 -6.16
C SER A 139 -2.43 -8.10 -6.28
N ASN A 140 -1.97 -7.02 -6.91
CA ASN A 140 -0.57 -6.71 -7.11
C ASN A 140 0.20 -6.35 -5.82
N VAL A 141 -0.50 -6.01 -4.73
CA VAL A 141 0.10 -5.69 -3.42
C VAL A 141 -0.37 -6.68 -2.36
N ASN A 142 0.59 -7.20 -1.58
CA ASN A 142 0.33 -8.06 -0.43
C ASN A 142 0.87 -7.40 0.85
N ALA A 143 -0.04 -6.88 1.68
CA ALA A 143 0.26 -6.25 2.96
C ALA A 143 0.33 -7.29 4.07
N LEU A 144 1.46 -7.33 4.78
CA LEU A 144 1.79 -8.43 5.69
C LEU A 144 1.68 -8.07 7.18
N ARG A 145 1.57 -6.79 7.56
CA ARG A 145 1.64 -6.34 8.97
C ARG A 145 0.68 -7.10 9.86
N VAL A 146 -0.62 -7.16 9.52
CA VAL A 146 -1.61 -7.85 10.35
C VAL A 146 -1.36 -9.36 10.41
N LEU A 147 -0.94 -9.99 9.32
CA LEU A 147 -0.59 -11.42 9.31
C LEU A 147 0.60 -11.72 10.22
N ILE A 148 1.67 -10.92 10.11
CA ILE A 148 2.88 -11.09 10.91
C ILE A 148 2.57 -10.91 12.40
N LYS A 149 1.82 -9.86 12.76
CA LYS A 149 1.58 -9.48 14.16
C LYS A 149 0.51 -10.34 14.84
N TYR A 150 -0.47 -10.83 14.09
CA TYR A 150 -1.68 -11.46 14.65
C TYR A 150 -2.06 -12.81 14.03
N GLY A 151 -1.35 -13.30 13.00
CA GLY A 151 -1.66 -14.55 12.33
C GLY A 151 -1.39 -15.81 13.15
N GLY A 152 -0.57 -15.72 14.22
CA GLY A 152 -0.30 -16.82 15.15
C GLY A 152 0.61 -17.94 14.61
N SER A 153 0.85 -17.97 13.30
CA SER A 153 1.74 -18.89 12.59
C SER A 153 2.71 -18.12 11.71
N SER A 154 3.85 -18.73 11.37
CA SER A 154 4.82 -18.13 10.45
C SER A 154 4.22 -17.96 9.05
N LEU A 155 4.69 -16.97 8.28
CA LEU A 155 4.24 -16.74 6.91
C LEU A 155 4.42 -17.97 5.99
N LYS A 156 5.40 -18.82 6.29
CA LYS A 156 5.62 -20.08 5.56
C LYS A 156 4.56 -21.14 5.88
N GLU A 157 4.18 -21.28 7.16
CA GLU A 157 3.15 -22.25 7.58
C GLU A 157 1.77 -21.92 7.01
N ILE A 158 1.44 -20.63 6.89
CA ILE A 158 0.17 -20.18 6.29
C ILE A 158 0.22 -20.10 4.75
N GLY A 159 1.33 -20.53 4.13
CA GLY A 159 1.47 -20.57 2.68
C GLY A 159 1.71 -19.22 1.99
N THR A 160 1.94 -18.15 2.75
CA THR A 160 2.24 -16.81 2.21
C THR A 160 3.67 -16.71 1.68
N ILE A 161 4.58 -17.60 2.10
CA ILE A 161 5.93 -17.73 1.54
C ILE A 161 6.12 -19.13 0.97
N ASN A 162 6.50 -19.22 -0.30
CA ASN A 162 6.78 -20.50 -0.97
C ASN A 162 8.20 -21.04 -0.69
N ASP A 163 8.51 -22.24 -1.20
CA ASP A 163 9.81 -22.89 -0.99
C ASP A 163 11.01 -22.13 -1.60
N LYS A 164 10.75 -21.19 -2.52
CA LYS A 164 11.75 -20.31 -3.10
C LYS A 164 11.93 -19.01 -2.31
N ASN A 165 11.34 -18.92 -1.11
CA ASN A 165 11.31 -17.73 -0.27
C ASN A 165 10.70 -16.50 -0.98
N LYS A 166 9.70 -16.72 -1.83
CA LYS A 166 8.92 -15.66 -2.46
C LYS A 166 7.58 -15.53 -1.76
N VAL A 167 7.15 -14.29 -1.56
CA VAL A 167 5.80 -14.02 -1.05
C VAL A 167 4.82 -14.27 -2.17
N VAL A 168 3.79 -15.06 -1.89
CA VAL A 168 2.74 -15.41 -2.86
C VAL A 168 1.39 -14.87 -2.42
N ASN A 169 0.53 -14.65 -3.40
CA ASN A 169 -0.88 -14.35 -3.24
C ASN A 169 -1.66 -15.61 -2.88
N VAL A 170 -2.95 -15.47 -2.56
CA VAL A 170 -3.83 -16.58 -2.17
C VAL A 170 -4.07 -17.60 -3.29
N ASP A 171 -3.82 -17.20 -4.53
CA ASP A 171 -3.86 -18.05 -5.72
C ASP A 171 -2.54 -18.81 -5.97
N GLY A 172 -1.51 -18.57 -5.15
CA GLY A 172 -0.19 -19.17 -5.26
C GLY A 172 0.76 -18.44 -6.21
N GLU A 173 0.28 -17.41 -6.93
CA GLU A 173 1.13 -16.58 -7.78
C GLU A 173 2.03 -15.68 -6.95
N ILE A 174 3.22 -15.33 -7.46
CA ILE A 174 4.14 -14.42 -6.75
C ILE A 174 3.47 -13.04 -6.60
N SER A 175 3.43 -12.48 -5.39
CA SER A 175 2.94 -11.11 -5.21
C SER A 175 3.92 -10.12 -5.84
N PRO A 176 3.51 -9.29 -6.82
CA PRO A 176 4.42 -8.33 -7.46
C PRO A 176 5.05 -7.35 -6.47
N VAL A 177 4.26 -6.89 -5.49
CA VAL A 177 4.65 -5.93 -4.47
C VAL A 177 4.36 -6.54 -3.10
N VAL A 178 5.31 -6.43 -2.19
CA VAL A 178 5.17 -6.87 -0.81
C VAL A 178 5.38 -5.67 0.10
N HIS A 179 4.45 -5.46 1.04
CA HIS A 179 4.41 -4.29 1.91
C HIS A 179 4.44 -4.72 3.38
N GLN A 180 5.09 -3.93 4.26
CA GLN A 180 5.29 -4.20 5.69
C GLN A 180 5.98 -5.55 5.97
N TYR A 181 7.06 -5.84 5.23
CA TYR A 181 7.78 -7.12 5.34
C TYR A 181 8.73 -7.21 6.55
N GLU A 182 9.15 -6.07 7.07
CA GLU A 182 10.16 -5.86 8.11
C GLU A 182 9.75 -6.41 9.48
N GLY A 183 8.46 -6.59 9.71
CA GLY A 183 7.96 -7.29 10.89
C GLY A 183 8.33 -8.77 10.92
N ASP A 184 8.69 -9.38 9.79
CA ASP A 184 9.15 -10.77 9.71
C ASP A 184 10.68 -10.82 9.57
N ASN A 185 11.35 -11.31 10.62
CA ASN A 185 12.82 -11.36 10.68
C ASN A 185 13.45 -12.18 9.55
N GLN A 186 12.79 -13.24 9.08
CA GLN A 186 13.32 -14.09 8.03
C GLN A 186 13.22 -13.38 6.68
N LEU A 187 12.05 -12.81 6.39
CA LEU A 187 11.78 -12.06 5.18
C LEU A 187 12.67 -10.81 5.10
N LYS A 188 12.82 -10.08 6.22
CA LYS A 188 13.75 -8.96 6.32
C LYS A 188 15.18 -9.35 5.93
N LYS A 189 15.71 -10.45 6.48
CA LYS A 189 17.05 -10.96 6.13
C LYS A 189 17.16 -11.39 4.67
N ILE A 190 16.08 -11.84 4.04
CA ILE A 190 16.06 -12.16 2.61
C ILE A 190 16.16 -10.88 1.79
N VAL A 191 15.32 -9.89 2.10
CA VAL A 191 15.29 -8.60 1.39
C VAL A 191 16.61 -7.85 1.55
N ASP A 192 17.15 -7.75 2.78
CA ASP A 192 18.43 -7.07 3.05
C ASP A 192 19.58 -7.66 2.19
N ARG A 193 19.63 -8.99 2.04
CA ARG A 193 20.62 -9.66 1.19
C ARG A 193 20.44 -9.35 -0.29
N LEU A 194 19.20 -9.28 -0.77
CA LEU A 194 18.89 -8.94 -2.15
C LEU A 194 19.25 -7.48 -2.46
N THR A 195 18.99 -6.57 -1.52
CA THR A 195 19.33 -5.15 -1.62
C THR A 195 20.84 -4.96 -1.76
N VAL A 196 21.65 -5.57 -0.88
CA VAL A 196 23.12 -5.50 -0.96
C VAL A 196 23.62 -6.02 -2.31
N ALA A 197 23.14 -7.18 -2.75
CA ALA A 197 23.55 -7.75 -4.04
C ALA A 197 23.15 -6.85 -5.24
N GLN A 198 22.04 -6.14 -5.14
CA GLN A 198 21.58 -5.21 -6.19
C GLN A 198 22.40 -3.92 -6.20
N GLU A 199 22.74 -3.37 -5.04
CA GLU A 199 23.61 -2.20 -4.91
C GLU A 199 24.99 -2.46 -5.50
N GLU A 200 25.57 -3.65 -5.25
CA GLU A 200 26.86 -4.04 -5.82
C GLU A 200 26.84 -4.08 -7.35
N LYS A 201 25.74 -4.59 -7.94
CA LYS A 201 25.53 -4.58 -9.39
C LYS A 201 25.42 -3.16 -9.93
N TRP A 202 24.67 -2.29 -9.26
CA TRP A 202 24.52 -0.90 -9.68
C TRP A 202 25.83 -0.12 -9.61
N LYS A 203 26.59 -0.27 -8.52
CA LYS A 203 27.93 0.32 -8.38
C LYS A 203 28.85 -0.14 -9.52
N SER A 204 28.84 -1.44 -9.81
CA SER A 204 29.64 -2.02 -10.90
C SER A 204 29.25 -1.46 -12.27
N ALA A 205 27.95 -1.41 -12.58
CA ALA A 205 27.44 -0.86 -13.84
C ALA A 205 27.74 0.64 -13.99
N TRP A 206 27.61 1.41 -12.91
CA TRP A 206 27.94 2.83 -12.89
C TRP A 206 29.42 3.08 -13.16
N SER A 207 30.32 2.32 -12.52
CA SER A 207 31.76 2.42 -12.77
C SER A 207 32.11 2.08 -14.22
N GLN A 208 31.44 1.12 -14.84
CA GLN A 208 31.63 0.79 -16.26
C GLN A 208 31.22 1.95 -17.18
N LEU A 209 30.08 2.59 -16.91
CA LEU A 209 29.61 3.76 -17.66
C LEU A 209 30.55 4.96 -17.54
N GLN A 210 31.11 5.21 -16.36
CA GLN A 210 32.09 6.28 -16.16
C GLN A 210 33.38 6.03 -16.96
N ASN A 211 33.83 4.77 -17.01
CA ASN A 211 35.02 4.39 -17.77
C ASN A 211 34.80 4.41 -19.30
N SER A 212 33.58 4.18 -19.78
CA SER A 212 33.26 4.28 -21.22
C SER A 212 33.11 5.71 -21.72
N ASN A 213 32.71 6.64 -20.86
CA ASN A 213 32.53 8.06 -21.22
C ASN A 213 33.84 8.88 -21.16
N ASN A 214 34.91 8.29 -20.62
CA ASN A 214 36.25 8.90 -20.55
C ASN A 214 37.19 8.39 -21.66
N LYS A 215 36.67 7.65 -22.65
CA LYS A 215 37.37 7.22 -23.86
C LYS A 215 36.76 7.88 -25.08
#